data_AF-A0A0K9P5P7-F1
#
_entry.id   AF-A0A0K9P5P7-F1
#
_cell.length_a   1.000
_cell.length_b   1.000
_cell.length_c   1.000
_cell.angle_alpha   90.00
_cell.angle_beta   90.00
_cell.angle_gamma   90.00
#
_symmetry.space_group_name_H-M   'P 1'
#
loop_
_entity.id
_entity.type
_entity.pdbx_description
1 polymer ?
#
loop_
_entity_poly.entity_id
_entity_poly.type
_entity_poly.pdbx_seq_one_letter_code
_entity_poly.pdbx_strand_id
1 'polypeptide(L)'
;MHAVPKATSTAENPNPSSSLSRANLRDRLDVIPSDPTSSSTVTAASSTIPKPNLSKGSAQLNRWFRARTIRSGRRLERPVQTNNQEITIPPASGSPPRVVEVSDDILSSEEDDAKKKKIYMVSDGTGWTLEHTVNASLGQFEHYLADYKACAVKTHLFSGIDNPKSLVDILKQAAKDDALLLYTHADSSMSESTKQACQLWGVPSVDVLSPTTVAIASYLGVQPSGISRNIPLGEEYFRRIEAIEFTIKHDDGAFPQYLHRADIVLVAVSRTGKTPLSIYLAQKGYKVANVPIVMGVNLPKTLFEMDHQEKVFGLTINPTVLHTNRTARAKALGFDHAMQITYSEMDHVRRELEFAGKIYAKNPSWPVVGMTGKAIEETAAVVVRIYHEKKRKCSMPSISKRY
;
A
#
# COMPACT_ATOMS: atom_id res chain seq x y z
N MET A 1 -0.31 61.23 48.66
CA MET A 1 -0.49 60.33 49.81
C MET A 1 -0.62 58.91 49.25
N HIS A 2 0.53 58.27 49.01
CA HIS A 2 1.08 57.10 49.75
C HIS A 2 0.35 55.78 49.42
N ALA A 3 0.98 54.65 49.12
CA ALA A 3 2.36 54.30 48.80
C ALA A 3 2.37 52.85 48.26
N VAL A 4 3.39 52.54 47.46
CA VAL A 4 3.84 51.22 47.01
C VAL A 4 4.42 50.41 48.19
N PRO A 5 4.64 49.08 48.05
CA PRO A 5 5.91 48.54 48.52
C PRO A 5 6.67 47.83 47.40
N LYS A 6 7.90 48.33 47.22
CA LYS A 6 9.02 47.72 46.52
C LYS A 6 9.96 47.29 47.64
N ALA A 7 10.44 46.06 47.60
CA ALA A 7 11.68 45.68 48.28
C ALA A 7 12.60 45.02 47.25
N THR A 8 13.62 45.80 46.90
CA THR A 8 14.88 45.44 46.24
C THR A 8 15.91 45.02 47.29
N SER A 9 16.84 44.10 46.93
CA SER A 9 18.27 44.05 47.32
C SER A 9 18.81 42.63 46.99
N THR A 10 19.59 42.43 45.90
CA THR A 10 21.08 42.36 45.84
C THR A 10 21.66 41.28 46.76
N ALA A 11 22.64 40.44 46.44
CA ALA A 11 23.68 40.36 45.42
C ALA A 11 24.12 38.86 45.38
N GLU A 12 24.65 38.33 44.29
CA GLU A 12 26.10 38.12 44.05
C GLU A 12 26.37 36.63 43.82
N ASN A 13 26.73 36.32 42.58
CA ASN A 13 27.54 35.17 42.18
C ASN A 13 28.96 35.40 42.76
N PRO A 14 29.77 34.37 43.08
CA PRO A 14 30.36 33.60 41.99
C PRO A 14 30.67 32.11 42.29
N ASN A 15 30.82 31.38 41.18
CA ASN A 15 31.58 30.12 41.07
C ASN A 15 32.96 30.17 41.76
N PRO A 16 33.54 29.00 42.04
CA PRO A 16 34.69 28.61 41.24
C PRO A 16 34.72 27.13 40.80
N SER A 17 34.98 26.96 39.50
CA SER A 17 35.91 26.03 38.84
C SER A 17 36.38 24.72 39.52
N SER A 18 36.21 23.62 38.77
CA SER A 18 37.28 22.64 38.48
C SER A 18 36.87 21.84 37.21
N SER A 19 37.29 22.17 35.99
CA SER A 19 38.56 21.79 35.32
C SER A 19 38.89 20.30 35.36
N LEU A 20 38.86 19.64 34.19
CA LEU A 20 39.71 18.54 33.68
C LEU A 20 39.04 17.96 32.41
N SER A 21 39.35 18.47 31.22
CA SER A 21 40.47 18.11 30.32
C SER A 21 40.09 17.05 29.28
N ARG A 22 39.86 17.52 28.05
CA ARG A 22 40.00 16.76 26.80
C ARG A 22 41.50 16.60 26.50
N ALA A 23 42.01 15.37 26.40
CA ALA A 23 43.10 14.99 25.49
C ALA A 23 43.41 13.48 25.54
N ASN A 24 43.36 12.88 24.34
CA ASN A 24 44.27 11.88 23.77
C ASN A 24 44.24 10.37 24.13
N LEU A 25 44.64 9.64 23.09
CA LEU A 25 45.05 8.24 22.95
C LEU A 25 43.89 7.23 22.82
N ARG A 26 43.53 6.75 21.62
CA ARG A 26 44.33 5.84 20.75
C ARG A 26 45.14 4.87 21.61
N ASP A 27 44.54 3.72 21.91
CA ASP A 27 45.19 2.40 21.89
C ASP A 27 44.24 1.38 22.53
N ARG A 28 43.80 0.43 21.70
CA ARG A 28 43.47 -0.97 22.03
C ARG A 28 42.93 -1.66 20.78
N LEU A 29 43.85 -1.80 19.83
CA LEU A 29 43.88 -2.87 18.85
C LEU A 29 44.95 -3.86 19.34
N ASP A 30 44.52 -5.00 19.84
CA ASP A 30 45.30 -6.25 19.91
C ASP A 30 44.53 -7.19 18.94
N VAL A 31 44.98 -7.57 17.72
CA VAL A 31 46.16 -8.36 17.29
C VAL A 31 46.28 -9.63 18.17
N ILE A 32 46.35 -10.89 17.72
CA ILE A 32 47.05 -11.60 16.62
C ILE A 32 46.40 -13.04 16.52
N PRO A 33 46.64 -13.98 15.55
CA PRO A 33 47.32 -13.96 14.24
C PRO A 33 46.49 -14.41 13.02
N SER A 34 46.93 -13.94 11.87
CA SER A 34 46.84 -14.61 10.56
C SER A 34 48.16 -15.32 10.21
N ASP A 35 48.06 -16.21 9.21
CA ASP A 35 49.10 -16.80 8.33
C ASP A 35 49.66 -18.21 8.69
N PRO A 36 50.02 -19.05 7.69
CA PRO A 36 50.44 -18.67 6.34
C PRO A 36 49.83 -19.40 5.14
N THR A 37 49.96 -18.71 4.01
CA THR A 37 49.97 -19.22 2.65
C THR A 37 51.11 -20.21 2.41
N SER A 38 50.82 -21.32 1.74
CA SER A 38 51.81 -22.07 0.96
C SER A 38 51.17 -22.55 -0.33
N SER A 39 51.75 -22.09 -1.44
CA SER A 39 51.47 -22.49 -2.80
C SER A 39 51.82 -23.96 -3.07
N SER A 40 50.93 -24.68 -3.74
CA SER A 40 51.32 -25.77 -4.65
C SER A 40 50.29 -25.90 -5.77
N THR A 41 50.81 -25.87 -6.99
CA THR A 41 50.12 -26.07 -8.25
C THR A 41 49.85 -27.56 -8.50
N VAL A 42 48.92 -27.81 -9.43
CA VAL A 42 48.80 -28.95 -10.36
C VAL A 42 47.60 -29.91 -10.15
N THR A 43 46.96 -30.13 -11.31
CA THR A 43 46.10 -31.24 -11.77
C THR A 43 44.58 -31.15 -11.60
N ALA A 44 43.94 -30.99 -12.76
CA ALA A 44 42.53 -31.26 -13.01
C ALA A 44 42.19 -32.73 -12.79
N ALA A 45 41.13 -32.98 -12.01
CA ALA A 45 40.43 -34.25 -11.98
C ALA A 45 38.92 -33.99 -11.86
N SER A 46 38.20 -34.47 -12.87
CA SER A 46 36.74 -34.56 -12.94
C SER A 46 36.19 -35.23 -11.68
N SER A 47 35.31 -34.55 -10.95
CA SER A 47 34.41 -35.21 -10.00
C SER A 47 32.99 -34.70 -10.20
N THR A 48 32.12 -35.66 -10.49
CA THR A 48 30.69 -35.54 -10.71
C THR A 48 29.98 -35.17 -9.40
N ILE A 49 29.28 -34.03 -9.39
CA ILE A 49 28.39 -33.65 -8.29
C ILE A 49 27.13 -34.55 -8.35
N PRO A 50 26.76 -35.25 -7.27
CA PRO A 50 25.53 -36.03 -7.26
C PRO A 50 24.31 -35.10 -7.21
N LYS A 51 23.39 -35.29 -8.15
CA LYS A 51 22.09 -34.60 -8.19
C LYS A 51 21.29 -34.91 -6.91
N PRO A 52 20.65 -33.93 -6.26
CA PRO A 52 19.77 -34.21 -5.13
C PRO A 52 18.53 -34.94 -5.64
N ASN A 53 18.23 -36.10 -5.03
CA ASN A 53 17.00 -36.84 -5.26
C ASN A 53 15.79 -35.96 -4.91
N LEU A 54 14.99 -35.60 -5.92
CA LEU A 54 13.65 -35.04 -5.70
C LEU A 54 12.78 -36.13 -5.05
N SER A 55 12.55 -35.99 -3.75
CA SER A 55 11.49 -36.73 -3.06
C SER A 55 10.13 -36.39 -3.71
N LYS A 56 9.34 -37.42 -4.00
CA LYS A 56 7.97 -37.28 -4.53
C LYS A 56 7.14 -36.49 -3.53
N GLY A 57 6.89 -35.21 -3.81
CA GLY A 57 5.98 -34.37 -3.03
C GLY A 57 4.59 -35.01 -2.95
N SER A 58 3.93 -34.89 -1.79
CA SER A 58 2.61 -35.48 -1.57
C SER A 58 1.61 -35.02 -2.64
N ALA A 59 0.67 -35.89 -3.03
CA ALA A 59 -0.37 -35.58 -4.01
C ALA A 59 -1.23 -34.35 -3.64
N GLN A 60 -1.20 -33.94 -2.36
CA GLN A 60 -1.82 -32.69 -1.91
C GLN A 60 -0.96 -31.48 -2.28
N LEU A 61 0.34 -31.50 -2.01
CA LEU A 61 1.27 -30.41 -2.38
C LEU A 61 1.25 -30.14 -3.89
N ASN A 62 1.16 -31.18 -4.71
CA ASN A 62 1.03 -31.04 -6.18
C ASN A 62 -0.30 -30.38 -6.61
N ARG A 63 -1.40 -30.62 -5.88
CA ARG A 63 -2.69 -29.95 -6.13
C ARG A 63 -2.65 -28.47 -5.72
N TRP A 64 -2.03 -28.17 -4.58
CA TRP A 64 -1.78 -26.80 -4.13
C TRP A 64 -0.88 -26.04 -5.11
N PHE A 65 0.15 -26.69 -5.64
CA PHE A 65 1.03 -26.13 -6.66
C PHE A 65 0.28 -25.84 -7.96
N ARG A 66 -0.53 -26.79 -8.47
CA ARG A 66 -1.38 -26.55 -9.65
C ARG A 66 -2.38 -25.41 -9.44
N ALA A 67 -3.04 -25.36 -8.28
CA ALA A 67 -3.91 -24.26 -7.90
C ALA A 67 -3.15 -22.92 -7.81
N ARG A 68 -1.88 -22.94 -7.40
CA ARG A 68 -0.98 -21.77 -7.35
C ARG A 68 -0.57 -21.31 -8.74
N THR A 69 -0.28 -22.22 -9.68
CA THR A 69 0.08 -21.87 -11.07
C THR A 69 -1.09 -21.21 -11.80
N ILE A 70 -2.31 -21.71 -11.61
CA ILE A 70 -3.54 -21.12 -12.16
C ILE A 70 -3.82 -19.72 -11.56
N ARG A 71 -3.44 -19.49 -10.29
CA ARG A 71 -3.62 -18.19 -9.60
C ARG A 71 -2.55 -17.16 -9.93
N SER A 72 -1.28 -17.57 -9.92
CA SER A 72 -0.09 -16.72 -10.17
C SER A 72 0.11 -16.37 -11.66
N GLY A 73 -0.55 -17.08 -12.58
CA GLY A 73 -0.47 -16.78 -14.01
C GLY A 73 0.86 -17.14 -14.66
N ARG A 74 1.65 -18.04 -14.04
CA ARG A 74 2.84 -18.61 -14.69
C ARG A 74 2.42 -19.63 -15.75
N ARG A 75 3.02 -19.54 -16.94
CA ARG A 75 2.79 -20.45 -18.07
C ARG A 75 3.14 -21.89 -17.63
N LEU A 76 2.22 -22.83 -17.84
CA LEU A 76 2.52 -24.26 -17.71
C LEU A 76 3.35 -24.66 -18.93
N GLU A 77 4.66 -24.81 -18.76
CA GLU A 77 5.44 -25.51 -19.77
C GLU A 77 5.03 -26.98 -19.78
N ARG A 78 4.50 -27.45 -20.91
CA ARG A 78 4.36 -28.88 -21.18
C ARG A 78 5.76 -29.45 -21.42
N PRO A 79 6.09 -30.65 -20.91
CA PRO A 79 7.31 -31.33 -21.34
C PRO A 79 7.14 -31.67 -22.83
N VAL A 80 7.90 -30.97 -23.68
CA VAL A 80 8.02 -31.31 -25.10
C VAL A 80 8.94 -32.51 -25.20
N GLN A 81 8.40 -33.63 -25.69
CA GLN A 81 9.22 -34.71 -26.23
C GLN A 81 9.97 -34.16 -27.45
N THR A 82 11.29 -34.11 -27.33
CA THR A 82 12.21 -33.79 -28.43
C THR A 82 12.02 -34.78 -29.57
N ASN A 83 11.57 -34.30 -30.72
CA ASN A 83 11.82 -34.94 -32.01
C ASN A 83 12.40 -33.88 -32.96
N ASN A 84 13.63 -34.12 -33.38
CA ASN A 84 14.37 -33.31 -34.35
C ASN A 84 13.67 -33.35 -35.72
N GLN A 85 13.26 -32.19 -36.24
CA GLN A 85 13.20 -31.95 -37.67
C GLN A 85 13.67 -30.51 -37.94
N GLU A 86 14.71 -30.40 -38.76
CA GLU A 86 15.26 -29.15 -39.30
C GLU A 86 14.20 -28.42 -40.12
N ILE A 87 14.07 -27.10 -39.90
CA ILE A 87 13.26 -26.22 -40.76
C ILE A 87 14.16 -25.13 -41.33
N THR A 88 14.31 -25.20 -42.65
CA THR A 88 15.01 -24.28 -43.54
C THR A 88 14.30 -22.93 -43.62
N ILE A 89 15.05 -21.82 -43.58
CA ILE A 89 14.56 -20.44 -43.72
C ILE A 89 14.55 -20.03 -45.20
N PRO A 90 13.46 -19.46 -45.76
CA PRO A 90 13.50 -18.72 -47.02
C PRO A 90 13.59 -17.19 -46.82
N PRO A 91 14.13 -16.42 -47.79
CA PRO A 91 14.51 -15.02 -47.60
C PRO A 91 13.35 -14.04 -47.82
N ALA A 92 13.55 -12.84 -47.27
CA ALA A 92 12.66 -11.69 -47.30
C ALA A 92 12.52 -11.05 -48.70
N SER A 93 11.30 -10.66 -49.05
CA SER A 93 11.03 -9.66 -50.10
C SER A 93 10.04 -8.62 -49.56
N GLY A 94 10.37 -7.35 -49.81
CA GLY A 94 9.73 -6.20 -49.18
C GLY A 94 8.55 -5.61 -49.94
N SER A 95 7.75 -4.83 -49.21
CA SER A 95 6.93 -3.72 -49.72
C SER A 95 6.84 -2.68 -48.59
N PRO A 96 6.98 -1.38 -48.85
CA PRO A 96 6.96 -0.37 -47.79
C PRO A 96 5.52 -0.18 -47.27
N PRO A 97 5.32 0.09 -45.97
CA PRO A 97 4.00 0.40 -45.46
C PRO A 97 3.57 1.80 -45.91
N ARG A 98 2.32 1.86 -46.40
CA ARG A 98 1.57 3.03 -46.81
C ARG A 98 1.49 4.02 -45.64
N VAL A 99 1.93 5.26 -45.87
CA VAL A 99 1.79 6.39 -44.94
C VAL A 99 0.30 6.60 -44.70
N VAL A 100 -0.13 6.35 -43.46
CA VAL A 100 -1.45 6.76 -42.97
C VAL A 100 -1.25 8.18 -42.46
N GLU A 101 -1.82 9.16 -43.15
CA GLU A 101 -1.91 10.53 -42.68
C GLU A 101 -2.70 10.53 -41.37
N VAL A 102 -2.01 10.86 -40.28
CA VAL A 102 -2.62 11.12 -38.97
C VAL A 102 -3.30 12.48 -39.07
N SER A 103 -4.61 12.46 -39.14
CA SER A 103 -5.47 13.65 -39.19
C SER A 103 -5.56 14.27 -37.78
N ASP A 104 -5.26 15.56 -37.71
CA ASP A 104 -5.74 16.61 -36.78
C ASP A 104 -6.58 16.21 -35.54
N ASP A 105 -5.96 15.61 -34.52
CA ASP A 105 -6.59 15.37 -33.21
C ASP A 105 -5.85 16.02 -32.01
N ILE A 106 -4.89 16.92 -32.26
CA ILE A 106 -4.13 17.57 -31.16
C ILE A 106 -4.80 18.89 -30.71
N LEU A 107 -5.54 19.57 -31.59
CA LEU A 107 -6.11 20.90 -31.31
C LEU A 107 -7.41 20.90 -30.50
N SER A 108 -8.05 19.75 -30.28
CA SER A 108 -9.30 19.64 -29.51
C SER A 108 -9.09 19.47 -27.99
N SER A 109 -7.85 19.21 -27.54
CA SER A 109 -7.57 18.86 -26.15
C SER A 109 -7.32 20.06 -25.22
N GLU A 110 -6.83 21.19 -25.76
CA GLU A 110 -6.47 22.37 -24.94
C GLU A 110 -7.70 23.25 -24.62
N GLU A 111 -8.64 23.40 -25.54
CA GLU A 111 -9.86 24.21 -25.32
C GLU A 111 -10.81 23.59 -24.29
N ASP A 112 -10.86 22.25 -24.22
CA ASP A 112 -11.66 21.53 -23.22
C ASP A 112 -11.04 21.57 -21.82
N ASP A 113 -9.73 21.78 -21.71
CA ASP A 113 -9.03 21.86 -20.43
C ASP A 113 -9.16 23.24 -19.77
N ALA A 114 -9.39 24.29 -20.56
CA ALA A 114 -9.63 25.65 -20.09
C ALA A 114 -11.00 25.82 -19.39
N LYS A 115 -11.99 24.97 -19.69
CA LYS A 115 -13.33 25.01 -19.06
C LYS A 115 -13.42 24.27 -17.72
N LYS A 116 -12.38 23.52 -17.34
CA LYS A 116 -12.40 22.70 -16.11
C LYS A 116 -12.06 23.54 -14.90
N LYS A 117 -12.80 23.34 -13.81
CA LYS A 117 -12.49 23.99 -12.54
C LYS A 117 -11.22 23.37 -11.96
N LYS A 118 -10.26 24.21 -11.57
CA LYS A 118 -8.94 23.77 -11.12
C LYS A 118 -8.83 23.86 -9.60
N ILE A 119 -8.23 22.83 -9.00
CA ILE A 119 -7.90 22.78 -7.58
C ILE A 119 -6.39 22.62 -7.45
N TYR A 120 -5.75 23.59 -6.82
CA TYR A 120 -4.32 23.59 -6.54
C TYR A 120 -4.11 23.12 -5.10
N MET A 121 -3.25 22.12 -4.91
CA MET A 121 -2.92 21.54 -3.62
C MET A 121 -1.46 21.83 -3.31
N VAL A 122 -1.19 22.61 -2.26
CA VAL A 122 0.17 23.08 -1.92
C VAL A 122 0.59 22.57 -0.55
N SER A 123 1.70 21.85 -0.46
CA SER A 123 2.21 21.30 0.79
C SER A 123 3.70 21.53 0.94
N ASP A 124 4.15 21.87 2.15
CA ASP A 124 5.57 21.87 2.51
C ASP A 124 6.17 20.45 2.62
N GLY A 125 5.30 19.43 2.69
CA GLY A 125 5.66 18.02 2.72
C GLY A 125 5.29 17.32 1.41
N THR A 126 4.76 16.10 1.52
CA THR A 126 4.39 15.27 0.36
C THR A 126 3.08 15.69 -0.30
N GLY A 127 2.17 16.33 0.45
CA GLY A 127 0.85 16.70 -0.03
C GLY A 127 -0.19 15.57 -0.07
N TRP A 128 0.16 14.35 0.36
CA TRP A 128 -0.81 13.24 0.43
C TRP A 128 -2.02 13.54 1.32
N THR A 129 -1.85 14.29 2.41
CA THR A 129 -2.96 14.70 3.29
C THR A 129 -3.98 15.56 2.54
N LEU A 130 -3.51 16.47 1.68
CA LEU A 130 -4.37 17.30 0.83
C LEU A 130 -5.11 16.44 -0.17
N GLU A 131 -4.39 15.57 -0.88
CA GLU A 131 -4.99 14.68 -1.88
C GLU A 131 -6.08 13.80 -1.27
N HIS A 132 -5.84 13.20 -0.10
CA HIS A 132 -6.85 12.40 0.59
C HIS A 132 -8.07 13.23 0.99
N THR A 133 -7.85 14.45 1.49
CA THR A 133 -8.95 15.33 1.91
C THR A 133 -9.77 15.82 0.73
N VAL A 134 -9.11 16.20 -0.37
CA VAL A 134 -9.75 16.62 -1.62
C VAL A 134 -10.54 15.46 -2.22
N ASN A 135 -9.97 14.27 -2.34
CA ASN A 135 -10.68 13.09 -2.85
C ASN A 135 -11.90 12.74 -2.00
N ALA A 136 -11.78 12.77 -0.67
CA ALA A 136 -12.93 12.54 0.22
C ALA A 136 -14.02 13.60 0.06
N SER A 137 -13.62 14.86 -0.14
CA SER A 137 -14.56 15.98 -0.33
C SER A 137 -15.25 15.92 -1.71
N LEU A 138 -14.52 15.57 -2.77
CA LEU A 138 -15.06 15.41 -4.12
C LEU A 138 -16.10 14.28 -4.20
N GLY A 139 -15.99 13.25 -3.34
CA GLY A 139 -17.01 12.21 -3.23
C GLY A 139 -18.41 12.73 -2.87
N GLN A 140 -18.52 13.91 -2.23
CA GLN A 140 -19.82 14.54 -1.96
C GLN A 140 -20.51 15.09 -3.22
N PHE A 141 -19.77 15.19 -4.33
CA PHE A 141 -20.24 15.75 -5.59
C PHE A 141 -20.28 14.70 -6.72
N GLU A 142 -20.20 13.40 -6.39
CA GLU A 142 -20.13 12.32 -7.39
C GLU A 142 -21.31 12.34 -8.37
N HIS A 143 -22.53 12.58 -7.88
CA HIS A 143 -23.72 12.73 -8.74
C HIS A 143 -23.57 13.88 -9.74
N TYR A 144 -23.00 15.00 -9.30
CA TYR A 144 -22.83 16.17 -10.14
C TYR A 144 -21.72 15.95 -11.20
N LEU A 145 -20.63 15.30 -10.79
CA LEU A 145 -19.49 14.98 -11.66
C LEU A 145 -19.84 13.89 -12.70
N ALA A 146 -20.74 12.96 -12.38
CA ALA A 146 -21.17 11.89 -13.29
C ALA A 146 -22.06 12.42 -14.43
N ASP A 147 -23.01 13.31 -14.12
CA ASP A 147 -24.01 13.79 -15.07
C ASP A 147 -23.52 14.98 -15.90
N TYR A 148 -22.68 15.86 -15.31
CA TYR A 148 -22.23 17.09 -15.94
C TYR A 148 -20.71 17.07 -16.19
N LYS A 149 -20.30 16.53 -17.35
CA LYS A 149 -18.91 16.60 -17.84
C LYS A 149 -18.36 18.04 -17.92
N ALA A 150 -19.25 19.03 -18.03
CA ALA A 150 -18.91 20.46 -18.03
C ALA A 150 -18.32 20.95 -16.69
N CYS A 151 -18.46 20.18 -15.61
CA CYS A 151 -17.93 20.51 -14.28
C CYS A 151 -16.79 19.58 -13.86
N ALA A 152 -16.02 19.08 -14.83
CA ALA A 152 -14.82 18.32 -14.55
C ALA A 152 -13.85 19.15 -13.70
N VAL A 153 -13.37 18.55 -12.62
CA VAL A 153 -12.39 19.14 -11.72
C VAL A 153 -11.01 18.61 -12.07
N LYS A 154 -10.02 19.50 -12.17
CA LYS A 154 -8.61 19.14 -12.38
C LYS A 154 -7.79 19.50 -11.15
N THR A 155 -7.15 18.52 -10.54
CA THR A 155 -6.32 18.70 -9.35
C THR A 155 -4.84 18.81 -9.72
N HIS A 156 -4.12 19.75 -9.12
CA HIS A 156 -2.68 19.97 -9.30
C HIS A 156 -1.98 19.91 -7.94
N LEU A 157 -1.04 18.98 -7.76
CA LEU A 157 -0.30 18.81 -6.51
C LEU A 157 1.09 19.46 -6.61
N PHE A 158 1.40 20.34 -5.68
CA PHE A 158 2.70 20.98 -5.49
C PHE A 158 3.26 20.58 -4.11
N SER A 159 4.21 19.64 -4.13
CA SER A 159 4.86 19.11 -2.93
C SER A 159 6.19 19.82 -2.66
N GLY A 160 6.62 19.86 -1.39
CA GLY A 160 7.89 20.46 -0.98
C GLY A 160 7.93 21.99 -1.13
N ILE A 161 6.79 22.67 -1.03
CA ILE A 161 6.70 24.12 -1.13
C ILE A 161 6.93 24.73 0.26
N ASP A 162 8.18 24.99 0.57
CA ASP A 162 8.65 25.52 1.87
C ASP A 162 9.19 26.96 1.78
N ASN A 163 9.19 27.55 0.59
CA ASN A 163 9.78 28.87 0.35
C ASN A 163 8.76 29.86 -0.27
N PRO A 164 8.81 31.15 0.13
CA PRO A 164 7.87 32.16 -0.37
C PRO A 164 7.91 32.40 -1.88
N LYS A 165 9.07 32.20 -2.52
CA LYS A 165 9.23 32.48 -3.96
C LYS A 165 8.41 31.50 -4.81
N SER A 166 8.57 30.20 -4.56
CA SER A 166 7.80 29.14 -5.23
C SER A 166 6.31 29.31 -4.98
N LEU A 167 5.92 29.66 -3.76
CA LEU A 167 4.53 29.92 -3.42
C LEU A 167 3.94 31.06 -4.26
N VAL A 168 4.65 32.17 -4.41
CA VAL A 168 4.18 33.32 -5.21
C VAL A 168 4.01 32.94 -6.68
N ASP A 169 4.91 32.13 -7.25
CA ASP A 169 4.78 31.69 -8.64
C ASP A 169 3.59 30.76 -8.84
N ILE A 170 3.32 29.86 -7.89
CA ILE A 170 2.13 29.02 -7.88
C ILE A 170 0.87 29.88 -7.76
N LEU A 171 0.85 30.89 -6.89
CA LEU A 171 -0.29 31.79 -6.71
C LEU A 171 -0.60 32.64 -7.95
N LYS A 172 0.44 33.16 -8.62
CA LYS A 172 0.28 33.85 -9.89
C LYS A 172 -0.38 32.95 -10.93
N GLN A 173 0.02 31.68 -10.99
CA GLN A 173 -0.57 30.73 -11.91
C GLN A 173 -2.01 30.37 -11.50
N ALA A 174 -2.26 30.15 -10.21
CA ALA A 174 -3.59 29.87 -9.67
C ALA A 174 -4.58 31.00 -9.96
N ALA A 175 -4.13 32.26 -9.84
CA ALA A 175 -4.93 33.44 -10.17
C ALA A 175 -5.28 33.52 -11.67
N LYS A 176 -4.33 33.21 -12.55
CA LYS A 176 -4.58 33.12 -14.00
C LYS A 176 -5.58 32.01 -14.35
N ASP A 177 -5.54 30.93 -13.58
CA ASP A 177 -6.31 29.71 -13.79
C ASP A 177 -7.70 29.73 -13.11
N ASP A 178 -8.06 30.79 -12.38
CA ASP A 178 -9.26 30.84 -11.52
C ASP A 178 -9.37 29.59 -10.62
N ALA A 179 -8.24 29.21 -10.00
CA ALA A 179 -8.13 27.97 -9.24
C ALA A 179 -8.42 28.16 -7.74
N LEU A 180 -9.03 27.15 -7.13
CA LEU A 180 -9.13 27.03 -5.67
C LEU A 180 -7.82 26.47 -5.10
N LEU A 181 -7.27 27.12 -4.07
CA LEU A 181 -6.03 26.67 -3.43
C LEU A 181 -6.30 26.02 -2.06
N LEU A 182 -6.03 24.72 -1.94
CA LEU A 182 -5.97 24.02 -0.65
C LEU A 182 -4.51 23.83 -0.25
N TYR A 183 -4.18 24.11 1.00
CA TYR A 183 -2.79 24.00 1.44
C TYR A 183 -2.64 23.42 2.84
N THR A 184 -1.42 22.94 3.10
CA THR A 184 -0.96 22.52 4.42
C THR A 184 0.46 23.03 4.62
N HIS A 185 0.66 23.85 5.65
CA HIS A 185 2.00 24.23 6.12
C HIS A 185 2.12 23.92 7.60
N ALA A 186 3.22 23.29 8.00
CA ALA A 186 3.54 23.06 9.40
C ALA A 186 3.99 24.35 10.09
N ASP A 187 4.73 25.20 9.37
CA ASP A 187 5.12 26.52 9.87
C ASP A 187 3.94 27.49 9.82
N SER A 188 3.57 28.01 11.00
CA SER A 188 2.53 29.04 11.15
C SER A 188 2.83 30.31 10.38
N SER A 189 4.11 30.70 10.24
CA SER A 189 4.50 31.92 9.52
C SER A 189 4.24 31.78 8.02
N MET A 190 4.55 30.59 7.47
CA MET A 190 4.27 30.24 6.09
C MET A 190 2.76 30.12 5.82
N SER A 191 1.99 29.48 6.72
CA SER A 191 0.52 29.41 6.59
C SER A 191 -0.11 30.80 6.53
N GLU A 192 0.26 31.71 7.43
CA GLU A 192 -0.24 33.09 7.44
C GLU A 192 0.20 33.86 6.19
N SER A 193 1.46 33.69 5.75
CA SER A 193 1.97 34.28 4.51
C SER A 193 1.19 33.80 3.29
N THR A 194 0.88 32.50 3.21
CA THR A 194 0.05 31.91 2.15
C THR A 194 -1.34 32.51 2.15
N LYS A 195 -1.98 32.63 3.31
CA LYS A 195 -3.31 33.24 3.44
C LYS A 195 -3.31 34.69 2.96
N GLN A 196 -2.35 35.50 3.40
CA GLN A 196 -2.24 36.90 3.00
C GLN A 196 -1.96 37.04 1.50
N ALA A 197 -1.06 36.22 0.96
CA ALA A 197 -0.77 36.23 -0.46
C ALA A 197 -1.99 35.81 -1.30
N CYS A 198 -2.76 34.79 -0.89
CA CYS A 198 -4.01 34.42 -1.54
C CYS A 198 -5.01 35.60 -1.57
N GLN A 199 -5.16 36.32 -0.46
CA GLN A 199 -6.03 37.50 -0.38
C GLN A 199 -5.58 38.61 -1.32
N LEU A 200 -4.27 38.88 -1.41
CA LEU A 200 -3.70 39.89 -2.32
C LEU A 200 -3.92 39.55 -3.80
N TRP A 201 -3.81 38.28 -4.16
CA TRP A 201 -3.99 37.80 -5.54
C TRP A 201 -5.44 37.46 -5.89
N GLY A 202 -6.39 37.61 -4.96
CA GLY A 202 -7.80 37.27 -5.18
C GLY A 202 -8.07 35.77 -5.36
N VAL A 203 -7.18 34.91 -4.87
CA VAL A 203 -7.29 33.45 -5.01
C VAL A 203 -8.06 32.88 -3.81
N PRO A 204 -9.18 32.17 -3.99
CA PRO A 204 -9.86 31.51 -2.89
C PRO A 204 -8.96 30.41 -2.31
N SER A 205 -8.82 30.37 -0.98
CA SER A 205 -7.94 29.41 -0.33
C SER A 205 -8.45 28.84 1.00
N VAL A 206 -7.98 27.63 1.32
CA VAL A 206 -8.33 26.90 2.55
C VAL A 206 -7.08 26.23 3.13
N ASP A 207 -6.77 26.52 4.39
CA ASP A 207 -5.83 25.74 5.18
C ASP A 207 -6.55 24.49 5.72
N VAL A 208 -6.13 23.32 5.26
CA VAL A 208 -6.81 22.06 5.58
C VAL A 208 -6.42 21.50 6.95
N LEU A 209 -5.22 21.79 7.43
CA LEU A 209 -4.65 21.10 8.60
C LEU A 209 -4.58 21.98 9.85
N SER A 210 -4.40 23.29 9.70
CA SER A 210 -4.25 24.22 10.83
C SER A 210 -5.38 24.13 11.87
N PRO A 211 -6.68 24.07 11.50
CA PRO A 211 -7.75 23.93 12.49
C PRO A 211 -7.59 22.68 13.38
N THR A 212 -7.19 21.56 12.77
CA THR A 212 -6.95 20.30 13.49
C THR A 212 -5.73 20.40 14.40
N THR A 213 -4.64 21.00 13.92
CA THR A 213 -3.42 21.21 14.69
C THR A 213 -3.66 22.10 15.91
N VAL A 214 -4.41 23.20 15.74
CA VAL A 214 -4.76 24.12 16.85
C VAL A 214 -5.62 23.41 17.89
N ALA A 215 -6.61 22.62 17.47
CA ALA A 215 -7.45 21.84 18.39
C ALA A 215 -6.63 20.83 19.20
N ILE A 216 -5.69 20.12 18.56
CA ILE A 216 -4.79 19.17 19.24
C ILE A 216 -3.85 19.89 20.20
N ALA A 217 -3.25 21.02 19.78
CA ALA A 217 -2.36 21.82 20.62
C ALA A 217 -3.06 22.32 21.88
N SER A 218 -4.29 22.82 21.73
CA SER A 218 -5.13 23.27 22.85
C SER A 218 -5.46 22.11 23.79
N TYR A 219 -5.81 20.94 23.26
CA TYR A 219 -6.13 19.76 24.07
C TYR A 219 -4.91 19.20 24.82
N LEU A 220 -3.73 19.19 24.20
CA LEU A 220 -2.50 18.70 24.80
C LEU A 220 -1.84 19.73 25.74
N GLY A 221 -2.20 21.01 25.63
CA GLY A 221 -1.55 22.11 26.35
C GLY A 221 -0.11 22.36 25.89
N VAL A 222 0.22 22.00 24.64
CA VAL A 222 1.58 22.11 24.09
C VAL A 222 1.51 22.78 22.72
N GLN A 223 2.44 23.70 22.45
CA GLN A 223 2.50 24.38 21.16
C GLN A 223 2.98 23.46 20.04
N PRO A 224 2.46 23.61 18.80
CA PRO A 224 2.97 22.88 17.63
C PRO A 224 4.45 23.18 17.40
N SER A 225 5.19 22.20 16.88
CA SER A 225 6.62 22.36 16.60
C SER A 225 6.93 23.35 15.47
N GLY A 226 5.96 23.65 14.59
CA GLY A 226 6.18 24.51 13.42
C GLY A 226 7.02 23.87 12.32
N ILE A 227 7.44 22.61 12.48
CA ILE A 227 8.38 21.93 11.59
C ILE A 227 7.66 20.83 10.83
N SER A 228 7.77 20.86 9.50
CA SER A 228 7.29 19.77 8.64
C SER A 228 8.07 18.50 8.98
N ARG A 229 7.39 17.48 9.52
CA ARG A 229 8.07 16.28 10.00
C ARG A 229 8.59 15.48 8.82
N ASN A 230 9.92 15.36 8.72
CA ASN A 230 10.51 14.14 8.19
C ASN A 230 10.18 13.02 9.19
N ILE A 231 9.24 12.14 8.86
CA ILE A 231 8.85 11.02 9.72
C ILE A 231 10.12 10.21 10.02
N PRO A 232 10.64 10.21 11.26
CA PRO A 232 11.75 9.34 11.60
C PRO A 232 11.31 7.90 11.33
N LEU A 233 12.17 7.11 10.70
CA LEU A 233 11.92 5.68 10.45
C LEU A 233 11.89 4.94 11.80
N GLY A 234 10.78 5.05 12.51
CA GLY A 234 10.58 4.45 13.82
C GLY A 234 10.15 3.00 13.75
N GLU A 235 9.92 2.40 14.92
CA GLU A 235 9.47 1.00 15.04
C GLU A 235 8.22 0.71 14.21
N GLU A 236 7.27 1.64 14.13
CA GLU A 236 6.06 1.47 13.32
C GLU A 236 6.37 1.33 11.82
N TYR A 237 7.33 2.08 11.31
CA TYR A 237 7.75 1.97 9.91
C TYR A 237 8.30 0.57 9.63
N PHE A 238 9.24 0.10 10.46
CA PHE A 238 9.82 -1.23 10.31
C PHE A 238 8.80 -2.34 10.49
N ARG A 239 7.83 -2.18 11.41
CA ARG A 239 6.71 -3.10 11.57
C ARG A 239 5.87 -3.19 10.29
N ARG A 240 5.61 -2.08 9.60
CA ARG A 240 4.90 -2.09 8.30
C ARG A 240 5.71 -2.81 7.23
N ILE A 241 7.02 -2.59 7.15
CA ILE A 241 7.89 -3.31 6.22
C ILE A 241 7.86 -4.80 6.48
N GLU A 242 8.00 -5.23 7.74
CA GLU A 242 7.92 -6.65 8.12
C GLU A 242 6.56 -7.26 7.77
N ALA A 243 5.47 -6.52 7.99
CA ALA A 243 4.11 -6.94 7.64
C ALA A 243 3.94 -7.13 6.13
N ILE A 244 4.46 -6.21 5.32
CA ILE A 244 4.44 -6.29 3.85
C ILE A 244 5.24 -7.49 3.38
N GLU A 245 6.47 -7.67 3.86
CA GLU A 245 7.30 -8.81 3.50
C GLU A 245 6.66 -10.14 3.85
N PHE A 246 6.12 -10.24 5.08
CA PHE A 246 5.39 -11.43 5.51
C PHE A 246 4.23 -11.71 4.55
N THR A 247 3.43 -10.69 4.24
CA THR A 247 2.22 -10.86 3.43
C THR A 247 2.54 -11.27 2.00
N ILE A 248 3.56 -10.68 1.37
CA ILE A 248 4.00 -11.05 0.03
C ILE A 248 4.46 -12.52 0.01
N LYS A 249 5.22 -12.96 1.02
CA LYS A 249 5.70 -14.35 1.15
C LYS A 249 4.57 -15.35 1.38
N HIS A 250 3.44 -14.91 1.96
CA HIS A 250 2.30 -15.75 2.33
C HIS A 250 1.05 -15.52 1.48
N ASP A 251 1.18 -14.79 0.37
CA ASP A 251 0.13 -14.74 -0.63
C ASP A 251 -0.06 -16.15 -1.24
N ASP A 252 -1.27 -16.47 -1.65
CA ASP A 252 -1.65 -17.75 -2.26
C ASP A 252 -1.51 -19.04 -1.42
N GLY A 253 -1.26 -18.95 -0.12
CA GLY A 253 -1.25 -20.11 0.80
C GLY A 253 0.01 -20.95 0.68
N ALA A 254 1.14 -20.33 0.34
CA ALA A 254 2.39 -21.02 0.06
C ALA A 254 3.01 -21.73 1.27
N PHE A 255 2.72 -21.25 2.49
CA PHE A 255 3.33 -21.75 3.72
C PHE A 255 2.32 -21.91 4.86
N PRO A 256 1.52 -22.99 4.87
CA PRO A 256 0.52 -23.24 5.91
C PRO A 256 1.09 -23.34 7.34
N GLN A 257 2.36 -23.70 7.48
CA GLN A 257 3.06 -23.81 8.76
C GLN A 257 3.24 -22.47 9.48
N TYR A 258 3.21 -21.35 8.75
CA TYR A 258 3.43 -20.01 9.31
C TYR A 258 2.13 -19.23 9.53
N LEU A 259 0.97 -19.86 9.35
CA LEU A 259 -0.34 -19.22 9.62
C LEU A 259 -0.46 -18.71 11.06
N HIS A 260 0.20 -19.38 12.03
CA HIS A 260 0.23 -18.94 13.41
C HIS A 260 0.88 -17.55 13.61
N ARG A 261 1.83 -17.16 12.74
CA ARG A 261 2.52 -15.85 12.78
C ARG A 261 1.72 -14.70 12.17
N ALA A 262 0.65 -15.00 11.45
CA ALA A 262 -0.19 -13.98 10.84
C ALA A 262 -1.03 -13.28 11.92
N ASP A 263 -1.17 -11.96 11.79
CA ASP A 263 -2.14 -11.16 12.54
C ASP A 263 -3.55 -11.38 12.00
N ILE A 264 -3.71 -11.54 10.68
CA ILE A 264 -5.00 -11.72 10.00
C ILE A 264 -4.85 -12.85 8.98
N VAL A 265 -5.82 -13.76 8.91
CA VAL A 265 -5.88 -14.82 7.90
C VAL A 265 -7.12 -14.64 7.04
N LEU A 266 -6.95 -14.47 5.73
CA LEU A 266 -8.06 -14.31 4.78
C LEU A 266 -8.35 -15.62 4.07
N VAL A 267 -9.57 -16.15 4.21
CA VAL A 267 -9.99 -17.44 3.66
C VAL A 267 -11.09 -17.24 2.63
N ALA A 268 -10.80 -17.44 1.34
CA ALA A 268 -11.80 -17.19 0.29
C ALA A 268 -11.49 -17.84 -1.06
N VAL A 269 -12.53 -18.00 -1.89
CA VAL A 269 -12.41 -18.49 -3.28
C VAL A 269 -11.55 -17.57 -4.14
N SER A 270 -10.95 -18.07 -5.21
CA SER A 270 -10.10 -17.27 -6.10
C SER A 270 -10.85 -16.04 -6.66
N ARG A 271 -10.16 -14.89 -6.78
CA ARG A 271 -10.68 -13.61 -7.33
C ARG A 271 -11.74 -12.86 -6.50
N THR A 272 -11.79 -13.11 -5.19
CA THR A 272 -12.57 -12.30 -4.24
C THR A 272 -11.91 -10.97 -3.82
N GLY A 273 -10.70 -10.67 -4.29
CA GLY A 273 -9.95 -9.47 -3.84
C GLY A 273 -9.03 -9.68 -2.64
N LYS A 274 -8.73 -10.93 -2.26
CA LYS A 274 -7.78 -11.27 -1.17
C LYS A 274 -6.43 -10.56 -1.29
N THR A 275 -5.76 -10.67 -2.44
CA THR A 275 -4.39 -10.15 -2.61
C THR A 275 -4.32 -8.62 -2.47
N PRO A 276 -5.18 -7.82 -3.14
CA PRO A 276 -5.23 -6.39 -2.88
C PRO A 276 -5.53 -6.06 -1.41
N LEU A 277 -6.51 -6.74 -0.81
CA LEU A 277 -6.88 -6.51 0.60
C LEU A 277 -5.75 -6.84 1.57
N SER A 278 -5.06 -7.96 1.38
CA SER A 278 -3.95 -8.38 2.24
C SER A 278 -2.79 -7.38 2.17
N ILE A 279 -2.45 -6.90 0.96
CA ILE A 279 -1.39 -5.91 0.79
C ILE A 279 -1.77 -4.59 1.45
N TYR A 280 -3.02 -4.13 1.28
CA TYR A 280 -3.51 -2.91 1.92
C TYR A 280 -3.44 -3.01 3.46
N LEU A 281 -3.89 -4.13 4.03
CA LEU A 281 -3.78 -4.39 5.47
C LEU A 281 -2.31 -4.45 5.93
N ALA A 282 -1.41 -5.00 5.11
CA ALA A 282 0.02 -5.04 5.41
C ALA A 282 0.65 -3.64 5.44
N GLN A 283 0.22 -2.73 4.55
CA GLN A 283 0.63 -1.32 4.60
C GLN A 283 0.18 -0.62 5.89
N LYS A 284 -0.89 -1.10 6.53
CA LYS A 284 -1.33 -0.66 7.87
C LYS A 284 -0.59 -1.36 9.02
N GLY A 285 0.31 -2.29 8.72
CA GLY A 285 1.18 -2.97 9.69
C GLY A 285 0.67 -4.32 10.20
N TYR A 286 -0.28 -4.96 9.52
CA TYR A 286 -0.78 -6.30 9.86
C TYR A 286 -0.12 -7.38 9.00
N LYS A 287 0.43 -8.43 9.63
CA LYS A 287 0.91 -9.62 8.93
C LYS A 287 -0.29 -10.41 8.42
N VAL A 288 -0.54 -10.42 7.10
CA VAL A 288 -1.70 -11.10 6.52
C VAL A 288 -1.28 -12.38 5.80
N ALA A 289 -2.01 -13.48 6.01
CA ALA A 289 -1.84 -14.70 5.25
C ALA A 289 -3.11 -15.05 4.47
N ASN A 290 -2.95 -15.42 3.20
CA ASN A 290 -4.07 -15.75 2.33
C ASN A 290 -4.23 -17.26 2.22
N VAL A 291 -5.40 -17.79 2.58
CA VAL A 291 -5.75 -19.19 2.40
C VAL A 291 -6.83 -19.32 1.31
N PRO A 292 -6.50 -19.88 0.15
CA PRO A 292 -7.46 -20.10 -0.93
C PRO A 292 -8.43 -21.23 -0.59
N ILE A 293 -9.71 -21.03 -0.91
CA ILE A 293 -10.68 -22.12 -0.98
C ILE A 293 -10.71 -22.63 -2.43
N VAL A 294 -10.47 -23.91 -2.62
CA VAL A 294 -10.51 -24.59 -3.92
C VAL A 294 -11.25 -25.91 -3.76
N MET A 295 -12.25 -26.17 -4.60
CA MET A 295 -12.99 -27.45 -4.54
C MET A 295 -12.05 -28.64 -4.78
N GLY A 296 -12.24 -29.72 -4.00
CA GLY A 296 -11.41 -30.92 -4.09
C GLY A 296 -10.03 -30.80 -3.44
N VAL A 297 -9.69 -29.65 -2.86
CA VAL A 297 -8.47 -29.44 -2.09
C VAL A 297 -8.84 -29.15 -0.65
N ASN A 298 -8.39 -30.02 0.27
CA ASN A 298 -8.60 -29.79 1.70
C ASN A 298 -7.79 -28.58 2.17
N LEU A 299 -8.43 -27.75 2.99
CA LEU A 299 -7.77 -26.67 3.71
C LEU A 299 -6.70 -27.24 4.64
N PRO A 300 -5.60 -26.50 4.88
CA PRO A 300 -4.53 -27.00 5.73
C PRO A 300 -5.02 -27.17 7.17
N LYS A 301 -4.63 -28.28 7.82
CA LYS A 301 -5.02 -28.57 9.21
C LYS A 301 -4.61 -27.45 10.17
N THR A 302 -3.44 -26.86 9.92
CA THR A 302 -2.92 -25.73 10.68
C THR A 302 -3.87 -24.53 10.72
N LEU A 303 -4.77 -24.36 9.76
CA LEU A 303 -5.80 -23.31 9.81
C LEU A 303 -6.79 -23.53 10.96
N PHE A 304 -7.16 -24.79 11.22
CA PHE A 304 -8.13 -25.17 12.25
C PHE A 304 -7.48 -25.40 13.61
N GLU A 305 -6.19 -25.76 13.63
CA GLU A 305 -5.41 -26.04 14.84
C GLU A 305 -4.82 -24.78 15.48
N MET A 306 -5.02 -23.60 14.90
CA MET A 306 -4.56 -22.34 15.49
C MET A 306 -5.33 -22.01 16.76
N ASP A 307 -4.59 -21.68 17.83
CA ASP A 307 -5.14 -21.31 19.14
C ASP A 307 -6.11 -20.12 19.05
N HIS A 308 -5.81 -19.17 18.16
CA HIS A 308 -6.55 -17.93 17.96
C HIS A 308 -7.37 -17.95 16.67
N GLN A 309 -8.55 -18.56 16.71
CA GLN A 309 -9.47 -18.63 15.55
C GLN A 309 -10.11 -17.28 15.22
N GLU A 310 -10.11 -16.32 16.14
CA GLU A 310 -10.67 -14.98 15.99
C GLU A 310 -10.04 -14.15 14.88
N LYS A 311 -8.81 -14.50 14.47
CA LYS A 311 -8.07 -13.79 13.41
C LYS A 311 -8.30 -14.33 12.01
N VAL A 312 -9.15 -15.35 11.86
CA VAL A 312 -9.53 -15.94 10.57
C VAL A 312 -10.79 -15.25 10.04
N PHE A 313 -10.73 -14.75 8.81
CA PHE A 313 -11.81 -14.02 8.15
C PHE A 313 -12.17 -14.71 6.84
N GLY A 314 -13.45 -15.09 6.71
CA GLY A 314 -14.00 -15.51 5.43
C GLY A 314 -14.27 -14.30 4.54
N LEU A 315 -13.99 -14.39 3.23
CA LEU A 315 -14.44 -13.37 2.27
C LEU A 315 -15.41 -14.00 1.27
N THR A 316 -16.55 -13.33 1.06
CA THR A 316 -17.55 -13.73 0.08
C THR A 316 -17.80 -12.60 -0.93
N ILE A 317 -18.32 -12.97 -2.10
CA ILE A 317 -18.56 -12.05 -3.20
C ILE A 317 -19.79 -12.51 -3.99
N ASN A 318 -20.48 -11.57 -4.62
CA ASN A 318 -21.56 -11.87 -5.53
C ASN A 318 -21.05 -12.69 -6.73
N PRO A 319 -21.78 -13.75 -7.15
CA PRO A 319 -21.34 -14.64 -8.22
C PRO A 319 -21.15 -13.91 -9.56
N THR A 320 -22.00 -12.93 -9.89
CA THR A 320 -21.91 -12.16 -11.13
C THR A 320 -20.65 -11.30 -11.16
N VAL A 321 -20.32 -10.62 -10.06
CA VAL A 321 -19.08 -9.83 -9.96
C VAL A 321 -17.85 -10.74 -10.02
N LEU A 322 -17.90 -11.89 -9.35
CA LEU A 322 -16.82 -12.87 -9.37
C LEU A 322 -16.56 -13.42 -10.78
N HIS A 323 -17.61 -13.73 -11.53
CA HIS A 323 -17.53 -14.12 -12.93
C HIS A 323 -16.83 -13.04 -13.76
N THR A 324 -17.24 -11.78 -13.63
CA THR A 324 -16.61 -10.65 -14.34
C THR A 324 -15.13 -10.55 -14.02
N ASN A 325 -14.75 -10.61 -12.75
CA ASN A 325 -13.35 -10.59 -12.32
C ASN A 325 -12.52 -11.75 -12.92
N ARG A 326 -13.11 -12.95 -13.00
CA ARG A 326 -12.44 -14.13 -13.58
C ARG A 326 -12.30 -14.01 -15.09
N THR A 327 -13.33 -13.52 -15.77
CA THR A 327 -13.33 -13.29 -17.21
C THR A 327 -12.25 -12.27 -17.59
N ALA A 328 -12.19 -11.14 -16.89
CA ALA A 328 -11.17 -10.13 -17.10
C ALA A 328 -9.75 -10.69 -16.91
N ARG A 329 -9.54 -11.49 -15.85
CA ARG A 329 -8.25 -12.13 -15.61
C ARG A 329 -7.89 -13.15 -16.69
N ALA A 330 -8.83 -13.98 -17.10
CA ALA A 330 -8.59 -15.03 -18.09
C ALA A 330 -8.21 -14.43 -19.44
N LYS A 331 -8.86 -13.32 -19.83
CA LYS A 331 -8.49 -12.50 -20.99
C LYS A 331 -7.07 -11.94 -20.87
N ALA A 332 -6.74 -11.32 -19.74
CA ALA A 332 -5.41 -10.75 -19.50
C ALA A 332 -4.27 -11.80 -19.51
N LEU A 333 -4.58 -13.09 -19.30
CA LEU A 333 -3.62 -14.18 -19.32
C LEU A 333 -3.56 -14.96 -20.64
N GLY A 334 -4.40 -14.63 -21.62
CA GLY A 334 -4.48 -15.36 -22.87
C GLY A 334 -4.85 -16.83 -22.68
N PHE A 335 -5.70 -17.15 -21.70
CA PHE A 335 -6.17 -18.52 -21.49
C PHE A 335 -6.94 -19.02 -22.72
N ASP A 336 -6.68 -20.26 -23.15
CA ASP A 336 -7.45 -20.93 -24.20
C ASP A 336 -8.94 -20.99 -23.84
N HIS A 337 -9.79 -20.93 -24.85
CA HIS A 337 -11.25 -20.77 -24.71
C HIS A 337 -11.89 -21.81 -23.77
N ALA A 338 -11.39 -23.06 -23.77
CA ALA A 338 -11.86 -24.14 -22.90
C ALA A 338 -11.50 -23.94 -21.40
N MET A 339 -10.33 -23.36 -21.12
CA MET A 339 -9.90 -23.01 -19.75
C MET A 339 -10.64 -21.79 -19.23
N GLN A 340 -10.98 -20.83 -20.11
CA GLN A 340 -11.86 -19.72 -19.76
C GLN A 340 -13.24 -20.24 -19.35
N ILE A 341 -13.87 -21.05 -20.19
CA ILE A 341 -15.22 -21.61 -19.95
C ILE A 341 -15.26 -22.32 -18.60
N THR A 342 -14.35 -23.25 -18.31
CA THR A 342 -14.40 -23.99 -17.04
C THR A 342 -14.15 -23.12 -15.80
N TYR A 343 -13.28 -22.11 -15.90
CA TYR A 343 -12.87 -21.26 -14.77
C TYR A 343 -13.88 -20.13 -14.48
N SER A 344 -14.51 -19.58 -15.51
CA SER A 344 -15.47 -18.49 -15.39
C SER A 344 -16.92 -18.94 -15.49
N GLU A 345 -17.27 -20.16 -15.89
CA GLU A 345 -18.66 -20.61 -15.97
C GLU A 345 -19.43 -20.36 -14.67
N MET A 346 -20.60 -19.73 -14.80
CA MET A 346 -21.41 -19.28 -13.67
C MET A 346 -21.78 -20.42 -12.71
N ASP A 347 -22.06 -21.62 -13.22
CA ASP A 347 -22.42 -22.77 -12.39
C ASP A 347 -21.23 -23.34 -11.63
N HIS A 348 -20.02 -23.24 -12.18
CA HIS A 348 -18.81 -23.54 -11.44
C HIS A 348 -18.56 -22.50 -10.33
N VAL A 349 -18.73 -21.21 -10.63
CA VAL A 349 -18.61 -20.12 -9.65
C VAL A 349 -19.60 -20.29 -8.49
N ARG A 350 -20.87 -20.60 -8.79
CA ARG A 350 -21.89 -20.86 -7.77
C ARG A 350 -21.51 -22.03 -6.87
N ARG A 351 -21.11 -23.16 -7.45
CA ARG A 351 -20.67 -24.35 -6.68
C ARG A 351 -19.48 -24.04 -5.79
N GLU A 352 -18.51 -23.26 -6.24
CA GLU A 352 -17.37 -22.85 -5.40
C GLU A 352 -17.79 -21.96 -4.23
N LEU A 353 -18.70 -21.00 -4.45
CA LEU A 353 -19.22 -20.13 -3.40
C LEU A 353 -20.06 -20.92 -2.38
N GLU A 354 -20.89 -21.86 -2.84
CA GLU A 354 -21.62 -22.77 -1.95
C GLU A 354 -20.68 -23.65 -1.12
N PHE A 355 -19.62 -24.18 -1.75
CA PHE A 355 -18.59 -24.94 -1.05
C PHE A 355 -17.88 -24.10 0.01
N ALA A 356 -17.53 -22.84 -0.31
CA ALA A 356 -16.98 -21.90 0.66
C ALA A 356 -17.98 -21.60 1.79
N GLY A 357 -19.26 -21.40 1.48
CA GLY A 357 -20.33 -21.21 2.45
C GLY A 357 -20.44 -22.37 3.45
N LYS A 358 -20.31 -23.62 2.97
CA LYS A 358 -20.27 -24.81 3.84
C LYS A 358 -19.06 -24.82 4.77
N ILE A 359 -17.90 -24.34 4.32
CA ILE A 359 -16.70 -24.20 5.16
C ILE A 359 -16.96 -23.14 6.25
N TYR A 360 -17.50 -21.98 5.88
CA TYR A 360 -17.81 -20.92 6.85
C TYR A 360 -18.85 -21.36 7.87
N ALA A 361 -19.90 -22.07 7.45
CA ALA A 361 -20.93 -22.60 8.35
C ALA A 361 -20.37 -23.58 9.39
N LYS A 362 -19.33 -24.35 9.04
CA LYS A 362 -18.63 -25.24 9.98
C LYS A 362 -17.71 -24.50 10.97
N ASN A 363 -17.42 -23.22 10.72
CA ASN A 363 -16.49 -22.41 11.50
C ASN A 363 -17.17 -21.09 11.90
N PRO A 364 -18.16 -21.12 12.82
CA PRO A 364 -18.99 -19.96 13.16
C PRO A 364 -18.21 -18.81 13.83
N SER A 365 -16.99 -19.06 14.32
CA SER A 365 -16.11 -18.03 14.88
C SER A 365 -15.51 -17.10 13.82
N TRP A 366 -15.51 -17.52 12.55
CA TRP A 366 -14.91 -16.77 11.44
C TRP A 366 -15.89 -15.72 10.90
N PRO A 367 -15.60 -14.42 11.03
CA PRO A 367 -16.43 -13.39 10.41
C PRO A 367 -16.37 -13.54 8.89
N VAL A 368 -17.53 -13.50 8.24
CA VAL A 368 -17.62 -13.54 6.77
C VAL A 368 -17.92 -12.14 6.25
N VAL A 369 -16.96 -11.55 5.55
CA VAL A 369 -17.05 -10.18 5.01
C VAL A 369 -17.38 -10.24 3.52
N GLY A 370 -18.44 -9.52 3.12
CA GLY A 370 -18.83 -9.36 1.72
C GLY A 370 -17.98 -8.31 1.02
N MET A 371 -17.46 -8.63 -0.17
CA MET A 371 -16.59 -7.77 -0.98
C MET A 371 -17.33 -7.04 -2.11
N THR A 372 -18.58 -7.39 -2.38
CA THR A 372 -19.33 -6.90 -3.55
C THR A 372 -19.56 -5.40 -3.47
N GLY A 373 -19.12 -4.66 -4.49
CA GLY A 373 -19.35 -3.21 -4.59
C GLY A 373 -18.61 -2.36 -3.55
N LYS A 374 -17.69 -2.97 -2.79
CA LYS A 374 -16.93 -2.28 -1.75
C LYS A 374 -15.51 -1.97 -2.20
N ALA A 375 -15.02 -0.81 -1.79
CA ALA A 375 -13.62 -0.47 -1.90
C ALA A 375 -12.77 -1.39 -0.99
N ILE A 376 -11.49 -1.53 -1.33
CA ILE A 376 -10.55 -2.33 -0.52
C ILE A 376 -10.37 -1.71 0.86
N GLU A 377 -10.33 -0.38 0.91
CA GLU A 377 -10.23 0.46 2.10
C GLU A 377 -11.41 0.22 3.05
N GLU A 378 -12.65 0.19 2.53
CA GLU A 378 -13.86 -0.06 3.31
C GLU A 378 -13.82 -1.47 3.92
N THR A 379 -13.46 -2.47 3.11
CA THR A 379 -13.37 -3.85 3.58
C THR A 379 -12.27 -4.00 4.64
N ALA A 380 -11.11 -3.37 4.43
CA ALA A 380 -10.02 -3.36 5.38
C ALA A 380 -10.45 -2.73 6.73
N ALA A 381 -11.22 -1.64 6.69
CA ALA A 381 -11.76 -1.01 7.90
C ALA A 381 -12.68 -1.98 8.67
N VAL A 382 -13.55 -2.74 7.98
CA VAL A 382 -14.41 -3.75 8.60
C VAL A 382 -13.59 -4.86 9.25
N VAL A 383 -12.59 -5.41 8.54
CA VAL A 383 -11.71 -6.47 9.06
C VAL A 383 -10.92 -5.99 10.28
N VAL A 384 -10.31 -4.81 10.21
CA VAL A 384 -9.51 -4.24 11.31
C VAL A 384 -10.38 -3.92 12.52
N ARG A 385 -11.59 -3.40 12.33
CA ARG A 385 -12.54 -3.17 13.42
C ARG A 385 -12.85 -4.46 14.17
N ILE A 386 -13.30 -5.50 13.46
CA ILE A 386 -13.62 -6.79 14.06
C ILE A 386 -12.39 -7.41 14.75
N TYR A 387 -11.21 -7.29 14.12
CA TYR A 387 -9.94 -7.76 14.70
C TYR A 387 -9.65 -7.10 16.06
N HIS A 388 -9.79 -5.77 16.17
CA HIS A 388 -9.55 -5.06 17.43
C HIS A 388 -10.64 -5.30 18.48
N GLU A 389 -11.91 -5.40 18.07
CA GLU A 389 -13.03 -5.75 18.96
C GLU A 389 -12.81 -7.11 19.63
N LYS A 390 -12.36 -8.11 18.88
CA LYS A 390 -12.08 -9.43 19.45
C LYS A 390 -10.83 -9.44 20.32
N LYS A 391 -9.82 -8.62 20.00
CA LYS A 391 -8.59 -8.50 20.78
C LYS A 391 -8.77 -7.71 22.08
N ARG A 392 -9.70 -6.76 22.10
CA ARG A 392 -9.98 -5.88 23.25
C ARG A 392 -11.48 -5.93 23.55
N LYS A 393 -11.86 -6.65 24.61
CA LYS A 393 -13.22 -6.58 25.17
C LYS A 393 -13.45 -5.20 25.83
N CYS A 394 -13.68 -4.19 25.01
CA CYS A 394 -14.04 -2.84 25.46
C CYS A 394 -15.56 -2.64 25.37
N SER A 395 -16.12 -1.80 26.23
CA SER A 395 -17.54 -1.44 26.21
C SER A 395 -17.94 -0.72 24.92
N MET A 396 -17.01 0.02 24.29
CA MET A 396 -17.19 0.62 22.98
C MET A 396 -16.16 0.08 21.97
N PRO A 397 -16.63 -0.41 20.80
CA PRO A 397 -15.73 -0.87 19.75
C PRO A 397 -14.95 0.31 19.15
N SER A 398 -13.62 0.23 19.17
CA SER A 398 -12.75 1.25 18.58
C SER A 398 -11.41 0.69 18.11
N ILE A 399 -10.82 1.33 17.09
CA ILE A 399 -9.44 1.08 16.68
C ILE A 399 -8.57 2.12 17.40
N SER A 400 -7.78 1.68 18.38
CA SER A 400 -6.98 2.59 19.20
C SER A 400 -5.48 2.37 19.02
N LYS A 401 -4.75 3.47 18.81
CA LYS A 401 -3.30 3.51 18.62
C LYS A 401 -2.65 4.42 19.67
N ARG A 402 -1.50 4.00 20.20
CA ARG A 402 -0.66 4.82 21.09
C ARG A 402 0.39 5.55 20.24
N TYR A 403 0.59 6.83 20.53
CA TYR A 403 1.59 7.70 19.90
C TYR A 403 2.71 8.02 20.88
#